data_AF-A0A350UXD0-F1
#
_entry.id   AF-A0A350UXD0-F1
#
_cell.length_a   1.000
_cell.length_b   1.000
_cell.length_c   1.000
_cell.angle_alpha   90.00
_cell.angle_beta   90.00
_cell.angle_gamma   90.00
#
_symmetry.space_group_name_H-M   'P 1'
#
loop_
_entity.id
_entity.type
_entity.pdbx_description
1 polymer ?
#
loop_
_entity_poly.entity_id
_entity_poly.type
_entity_poly.pdbx_seq_one_letter_code
_entity_poly.pdbx_strand_id
1 'polypeptide(L)'
;SRGHGLDALSLEHFGHKNLTYKEMVGTGKKEVGFDEVEIERATSYAAEDSDMTWRLKSRLEPRLKDYTLKLYQKMELPLLEVLAEMEINGVHVDRKHLTELSSDLDNKLRLLEIAIYALADETFNINSPKQLSVILFEKMKLPVIKKTKTGFSTDVSVLEQLADEHELPEKILT
;
A
#
# COMPACT_ATOMS: atom_id res chain seq x y z
N SER A 1 13.79 -0.19 1.92
CA SER A 1 13.37 -0.32 3.33
C SER A 1 13.87 -1.68 3.82
N ARG A 2 14.69 -1.74 4.89
CA ARG A 2 15.06 -3.03 5.50
C ARG A 2 13.87 -3.48 6.34
N GLY A 3 13.41 -4.71 6.18
CA GLY A 3 12.29 -5.22 6.97
C GLY A 3 12.70 -5.40 8.42
N HIS A 4 11.90 -4.91 9.36
CA HIS A 4 12.08 -5.13 10.81
C HIS A 4 11.27 -6.33 11.33
N GLY A 5 10.73 -7.16 10.43
CA GLY A 5 10.02 -8.39 10.79
C GLY A 5 10.96 -9.49 11.28
N LEU A 6 10.41 -10.44 12.04
CA LEU A 6 11.15 -11.53 12.67
C LEU A 6 11.99 -12.32 11.65
N ASP A 7 11.41 -12.77 10.53
CA ASP A 7 12.12 -13.51 9.48
C ASP A 7 13.33 -12.77 8.92
N ALA A 8 13.19 -11.48 8.66
CA ALA A 8 14.25 -10.66 8.09
C ALA A 8 15.40 -10.49 9.10
N LEU A 9 15.07 -10.25 10.38
CA LEU A 9 16.04 -10.09 11.45
C LEU A 9 16.73 -11.41 11.80
N SER A 10 16.00 -12.53 11.81
CA SER A 10 16.54 -13.88 12.00
C SER A 10 17.57 -14.22 10.92
N LEU A 11 17.25 -13.94 9.66
CA LEU A 11 18.15 -14.18 8.54
C LEU A 11 19.38 -13.26 8.60
N GLU A 12 19.19 -11.96 8.88
CA GLU A 12 20.28 -10.99 8.95
C GLU A 12 21.27 -11.29 10.10
N HIS A 13 20.77 -11.63 11.28
CA HIS A 13 21.60 -11.77 12.48
C HIS A 13 22.12 -13.18 12.74
N PHE A 14 21.42 -14.21 12.25
CA PHE A 14 21.75 -15.60 12.54
C PHE A 14 21.88 -16.47 11.28
N GLY A 15 21.60 -15.94 10.08
CA GLY A 15 21.52 -16.76 8.87
C GLY A 15 20.42 -17.81 8.93
N HIS A 16 19.46 -17.64 9.86
CA HIS A 16 18.39 -18.60 10.12
C HIS A 16 17.15 -18.21 9.31
N LYS A 17 16.61 -19.16 8.55
CA LYS A 17 15.36 -18.99 7.82
C LYS A 17 14.24 -19.59 8.66
N ASN A 18 13.39 -18.74 9.22
CA ASN A 18 12.20 -19.16 9.96
C ASN A 18 11.20 -19.91 9.09
N LEU A 19 10.42 -20.77 9.74
CA LEU A 19 9.15 -21.29 9.25
C LEU A 19 8.19 -20.12 9.03
N THR A 20 7.55 -20.09 7.87
CA THR A 20 6.61 -19.02 7.53
C THR A 20 5.18 -19.41 7.91
N TYR A 21 4.37 -18.41 8.25
CA TYR A 21 2.94 -18.63 8.52
C TYR A 21 2.24 -19.37 7.38
N LYS A 22 2.56 -19.01 6.11
CA LYS A 22 2.02 -19.67 4.92
C LYS A 22 2.40 -21.14 4.79
N GLU A 23 3.57 -21.54 5.27
CA GLU A 23 3.93 -22.96 5.32
C GLU A 23 3.04 -23.72 6.31
N MET A 24 2.55 -23.06 7.38
CA MET A 24 1.65 -23.66 8.36
C MET A 24 0.22 -23.76 7.84
N VAL A 25 -0.33 -22.64 7.40
CA VAL A 25 -1.77 -22.55 7.06
C VAL A 25 -2.09 -22.79 5.59
N GLY A 26 -1.09 -22.84 4.70
CA GLY A 26 -1.30 -22.96 3.27
C GLY A 26 -1.55 -21.60 2.59
N THR A 27 -2.16 -21.61 1.40
CA THR A 27 -2.43 -20.39 0.62
C THR A 27 -3.73 -20.46 -0.17
N GLY A 28 -4.39 -19.30 -0.31
CA GLY A 28 -5.56 -19.12 -1.17
C GLY A 28 -6.75 -19.95 -0.70
N LYS A 29 -7.41 -20.66 -1.63
CA LYS A 29 -8.60 -21.48 -1.30
C LYS A 29 -8.33 -22.66 -0.36
N LYS A 30 -7.06 -23.01 -0.15
CA LYS A 30 -6.63 -24.10 0.75
C LYS A 30 -6.04 -23.57 2.06
N GLU A 31 -6.13 -22.26 2.30
CA GLU A 31 -5.70 -21.66 3.55
C GLU A 31 -6.67 -22.06 4.68
N VAL A 32 -6.12 -22.52 5.80
CA VAL A 32 -6.87 -22.95 6.99
C VAL A 32 -6.63 -22.01 8.16
N GLY A 33 -7.47 -22.08 9.19
CA GLY A 33 -7.20 -21.38 10.45
C GLY A 33 -5.96 -21.95 11.15
N PHE A 34 -5.25 -21.13 11.93
CA PHE A 34 -4.10 -21.64 12.70
C PHE A 34 -4.54 -22.67 13.76
N ASP A 35 -5.78 -22.59 14.21
CA ASP A 35 -6.45 -23.56 15.08
C ASP A 35 -6.70 -24.94 14.43
N GLU A 36 -6.61 -25.02 13.10
CA GLU A 36 -6.76 -26.27 12.33
C GLU A 36 -5.41 -26.91 11.96
N VAL A 37 -4.29 -26.27 12.31
CA VAL A 37 -2.95 -26.79 12.07
C VAL A 37 -2.65 -27.91 13.05
N GLU A 38 -2.01 -28.97 12.54
CA GLU A 38 -1.57 -30.10 13.36
C GLU A 38 -0.66 -29.62 14.52
N ILE A 39 -0.86 -30.17 15.71
CA ILE A 39 -0.27 -29.66 16.97
C ILE A 39 1.25 -29.66 16.92
N GLU A 40 1.91 -30.70 16.41
CA GLU A 40 3.37 -30.75 16.34
C GLU A 40 3.92 -29.66 15.42
N ARG A 41 3.26 -29.43 14.28
CA ARG A 41 3.63 -28.35 13.35
C ARG A 41 3.41 -26.95 13.95
N ALA A 42 2.24 -26.73 14.54
CA ALA A 42 1.92 -25.47 15.22
C ALA A 42 2.91 -25.19 16.37
N THR A 43 3.27 -26.23 17.13
CA THR A 43 4.26 -26.15 18.20
C THR A 43 5.62 -25.76 17.67
N SER A 44 6.09 -26.38 16.59
CA SER A 44 7.39 -26.08 15.98
C SER A 44 7.47 -24.63 15.51
N TYR A 45 6.42 -24.14 14.84
CA TYR A 45 6.32 -22.75 14.40
C TYR A 45 6.31 -21.76 15.58
N ALA A 46 5.42 -21.95 16.55
CA ALA A 46 5.28 -21.01 17.67
C ALA A 46 6.50 -21.01 18.62
N ALA A 47 7.12 -22.18 18.81
CA ALA A 47 8.35 -22.31 19.60
C ALA A 47 9.53 -21.63 18.90
N GLU A 48 9.65 -21.77 17.58
CA GLU A 48 10.68 -21.08 16.81
C GLU A 48 10.53 -19.56 16.90
N ASP A 49 9.32 -19.03 16.74
CA ASP A 49 9.07 -17.58 16.85
C ASP A 49 9.49 -17.04 18.23
N SER A 50 9.18 -17.79 19.29
CA SER A 50 9.54 -17.44 20.67
C SER A 50 11.05 -17.50 20.91
N ASP A 51 11.72 -18.56 20.46
CA ASP A 51 13.18 -18.74 20.60
C ASP A 51 13.94 -17.68 19.80
N MET A 52 13.57 -17.48 18.54
CA MET A 52 14.22 -16.47 17.69
C MET A 52 14.04 -15.06 18.21
N THR A 53 12.86 -14.73 18.75
CA THR A 53 12.62 -13.43 19.40
C THR A 53 13.54 -13.24 20.62
N TRP A 54 13.69 -14.27 21.46
CA TRP A 54 14.57 -14.21 22.63
C TRP A 54 16.06 -14.07 22.25
N ARG A 55 16.51 -14.80 21.23
CA ARG A 55 17.87 -14.69 20.67
C ARG A 55 18.13 -13.31 20.10
N LEU A 56 17.17 -12.76 19.36
CA LEU A 56 17.25 -11.40 18.81
C LEU A 56 17.33 -10.35 19.91
N LYS A 57 16.47 -10.45 20.94
CA LYS A 57 16.54 -9.56 22.11
C LYS A 57 17.94 -9.61 22.72
N SER A 58 18.46 -10.80 23.00
CA SER A 58 19.79 -10.98 23.58
C SER A 58 20.92 -10.36 22.73
N ARG A 59 20.76 -10.36 21.40
CA ARG A 59 21.72 -9.79 20.45
C ARG A 59 21.60 -8.26 20.30
N LEU A 60 20.38 -7.73 20.34
CA LEU A 60 20.07 -6.34 20.01
C LEU A 60 20.00 -5.43 21.25
N GLU A 61 19.51 -5.93 22.38
CA GLU A 61 19.36 -5.17 23.62
C GLU A 61 20.68 -4.54 24.11
N PRO A 62 21.85 -5.23 24.07
CA PRO A 62 23.12 -4.60 24.45
C PRO A 62 23.57 -3.44 23.55
N ARG A 63 22.94 -3.29 22.38
CA ARG A 63 23.22 -2.19 21.44
C ARG A 63 22.42 -0.92 21.78
N LEU A 64 21.38 -1.05 22.60
CA LEU A 64 20.64 0.09 23.13
C LEU A 64 21.48 0.74 24.24
N LYS A 65 21.81 2.03 24.08
CA LYS A 65 22.70 2.77 25.00
C LYS A 65 22.18 4.17 25.25
N ASP A 66 22.40 4.67 26.45
CA ASP A 66 22.12 6.05 26.85
C ASP A 66 20.72 6.52 26.42
N TYR A 67 20.68 7.43 25.44
CA TYR A 67 19.46 8.00 24.91
C TYR A 67 18.54 6.98 24.23
N THR A 68 19.08 6.02 23.45
CA THR A 68 18.23 5.05 22.73
C THR A 68 17.56 4.06 23.65
N LEU A 69 18.23 3.66 24.74
CA LEU A 69 17.61 2.85 25.78
C LEU A 69 16.48 3.61 26.48
N LYS A 70 16.70 4.89 26.81
CA LYS A 70 15.68 5.74 27.42
C LYS A 70 14.47 5.95 26.50
N LEU A 71 14.72 6.18 25.21
CA LEU A 71 13.67 6.33 24.19
C LEU A 71 12.83 5.04 24.08
N TYR A 72 13.49 3.89 23.94
CA TYR A 72 12.83 2.59 23.87
C TYR A 72 11.94 2.33 25.10
N GLN A 73 12.47 2.54 26.30
CA GLN A 73 11.76 2.22 27.54
C GLN A 73 10.67 3.22 27.91
N LYS A 74 10.88 4.52 27.65
CA LYS A 74 9.98 5.58 28.12
C LYS A 74 9.01 6.10 27.07
N MET A 75 9.19 5.73 25.80
CA MET A 75 8.36 6.19 24.70
C MET A 75 7.83 5.04 23.88
N GLU A 76 8.72 4.20 23.31
CA GLU A 76 8.30 3.13 22.39
C GLU A 76 7.47 2.05 23.10
N LEU A 77 7.94 1.53 24.25
CA LEU A 77 7.18 0.49 24.98
C LEU A 77 5.81 0.97 25.49
N PRO A 78 5.69 2.14 26.16
CA PRO A 78 4.38 2.67 26.55
C PRO A 78 3.45 2.97 25.38
N LEU A 79 4.01 3.37 24.23
CA LEU A 79 3.21 3.66 23.02
C LEU A 79 2.51 2.40 22.50
N LEU A 80 3.07 1.20 22.68
CA LEU A 80 2.44 -0.05 22.24
C LEU A 80 1.07 -0.26 22.91
N GLU A 81 0.96 0.02 24.21
CA GLU A 81 -0.31 -0.14 24.94
C GLU A 81 -1.36 0.86 24.45
N VAL A 82 -0.94 2.12 24.22
CA VAL A 82 -1.82 3.16 23.67
C VAL A 82 -2.32 2.80 22.28
N LEU A 83 -1.43 2.29 21.40
CA LEU A 83 -1.82 1.87 20.05
C LEU A 83 -2.76 0.68 20.09
N ALA A 84 -2.50 -0.32 20.93
CA ALA A 84 -3.39 -1.47 21.08
C ALA A 84 -4.79 -1.04 21.57
N GLU A 85 -4.86 -0.12 22.53
CA GLU A 85 -6.14 0.43 23.00
C GLU A 85 -6.86 1.21 21.90
N MET A 86 -6.15 2.06 21.16
CA MET A 86 -6.70 2.79 20.02
C MET A 86 -7.25 1.86 18.94
N GLU A 87 -6.52 0.78 18.61
CA GLU A 87 -6.94 -0.21 17.61
C GLU A 87 -8.18 -0.99 18.07
N ILE A 88 -8.24 -1.41 19.34
CA ILE A 88 -9.41 -2.12 19.91
C ILE A 88 -10.64 -1.19 19.95
N ASN A 89 -10.46 0.07 20.33
CA ASN A 89 -11.55 1.05 20.36
C ASN A 89 -12.10 1.35 18.96
N GLY A 90 -11.20 1.35 17.96
CA GLY A 90 -11.54 1.64 16.58
C GLY A 90 -12.05 3.08 16.37
N VAL A 91 -12.70 3.29 15.23
CA VAL A 91 -13.29 4.58 14.86
C VAL A 91 -14.72 4.37 14.41
N HIS A 92 -15.62 5.23 14.89
CA HIS A 92 -17.02 5.20 14.44
C HIS A 92 -17.11 5.72 13.01
N VAL A 93 -17.82 4.99 12.16
CA VAL A 93 -18.00 5.32 10.75
C VAL A 93 -19.48 5.39 10.41
N ASP A 94 -19.93 6.52 9.87
CA ASP A 94 -21.28 6.65 9.31
C ASP A 94 -21.33 5.99 7.92
N ARG A 95 -21.78 4.74 7.90
CA ARG A 95 -21.94 3.96 6.67
C ARG A 95 -22.94 4.59 5.69
N LYS A 96 -24.00 5.25 6.17
CA LYS A 96 -25.01 5.85 5.30
C LYS A 96 -24.41 7.02 4.55
N HIS A 97 -23.72 7.90 5.29
CA HIS A 97 -23.02 9.04 4.70
C HIS A 97 -21.95 8.60 3.69
N LEU A 98 -21.15 7.57 3.99
CA LEU A 98 -20.17 7.03 3.04
C LEU A 98 -20.82 6.47 1.76
N THR A 99 -22.01 5.86 1.88
CA THR A 99 -22.74 5.32 0.72
C THR A 99 -23.30 6.44 -0.16
N GLU A 100 -23.82 7.50 0.46
CA GLU A 100 -24.27 8.72 -0.22
C GLU A 100 -23.09 9.38 -0.94
N LEU A 101 -21.96 9.57 -0.24
CA LEU A 101 -20.74 10.14 -0.81
C LEU A 101 -20.22 9.31 -1.99
N SER A 102 -20.23 7.98 -1.89
CA SER A 102 -19.87 7.09 -3.00
C SER A 102 -20.76 7.32 -4.22
N SER A 103 -22.08 7.43 -4.01
CA SER A 103 -23.04 7.65 -5.09
C SER A 103 -22.84 9.03 -5.74
N ASP A 104 -22.54 10.06 -4.95
CA ASP A 104 -22.25 11.40 -5.44
C ASP A 104 -20.94 11.45 -6.25
N LEU A 105 -19.91 10.74 -5.81
CA LEU A 105 -18.65 10.61 -6.56
C LEU A 105 -18.86 9.86 -7.87
N ASP A 106 -19.62 8.76 -7.87
CA ASP A 106 -19.96 8.02 -9.10
C ASP A 106 -20.72 8.90 -10.10
N ASN A 107 -21.64 9.74 -9.61
CA ASN A 107 -22.34 10.72 -10.44
C ASN A 107 -21.37 11.72 -11.07
N LYS A 108 -20.47 12.29 -10.27
CA LYS A 108 -19.47 13.26 -10.75
C LYS A 108 -18.51 12.62 -11.76
N LEU A 109 -18.02 11.40 -11.49
CA LEU A 109 -17.17 10.65 -12.41
C LEU A 109 -17.87 10.41 -13.74
N ARG A 110 -19.13 9.97 -13.75
CA ARG A 110 -19.89 9.80 -14.99
C ARG A 110 -20.01 11.09 -15.81
N LEU A 111 -20.28 12.22 -15.15
CA LEU A 111 -20.36 13.51 -15.82
C LEU A 111 -19.00 13.94 -16.38
N LEU A 112 -17.91 13.71 -15.64
CA LEU A 112 -16.55 13.98 -16.10
C LEU A 112 -16.17 13.09 -17.29
N GLU A 113 -16.46 11.79 -17.25
CA GLU A 113 -16.21 10.87 -18.36
C GLU A 113 -16.93 11.34 -19.64
N ILE A 114 -18.21 11.72 -19.53
CA ILE A 114 -18.98 12.24 -20.67
C ILE A 114 -18.32 13.52 -21.21
N ALA A 115 -17.88 14.44 -20.35
CA ALA A 115 -17.19 15.66 -20.77
C ALA A 115 -15.85 15.35 -21.45
N ILE A 116 -15.07 14.40 -20.93
CA ILE A 116 -13.80 13.97 -21.51
C ILE A 116 -14.02 13.34 -22.89
N TYR A 117 -15.01 12.45 -23.04
CA TYR A 117 -15.33 11.84 -24.33
C TYR A 117 -15.80 12.88 -25.35
N ALA A 118 -16.55 13.89 -24.92
CA ALA A 118 -16.97 14.99 -25.79
C ALA A 118 -15.77 15.84 -26.25
N LEU A 119 -14.82 16.12 -25.37
CA LEU A 119 -13.58 16.84 -25.71
C LEU A 119 -12.63 16.02 -26.59
N ALA A 120 -12.59 14.69 -26.40
CA ALA A 120 -11.76 13.78 -27.17
C ALA A 120 -12.37 13.40 -28.52
N ASP A 121 -13.67 13.66 -28.74
CA ASP A 121 -14.47 13.21 -29.88
C ASP A 121 -14.38 11.69 -30.11
N GLU A 122 -14.21 10.92 -29.03
CA GLU A 122 -14.31 9.45 -29.02
C GLU A 122 -14.35 8.92 -27.58
N THR A 123 -14.78 7.66 -27.45
CA THR A 123 -14.70 6.92 -26.20
C THR A 123 -13.40 6.12 -26.12
N PHE A 124 -12.73 6.17 -24.98
CA PHE A 124 -11.54 5.38 -24.70
C PHE A 124 -11.46 5.07 -23.20
N ASN A 125 -10.56 4.16 -22.81
CA ASN A 125 -10.29 3.92 -21.40
C ASN A 125 -9.43 5.03 -20.82
N ILE A 126 -10.07 5.98 -20.13
CA ILE A 126 -9.43 7.12 -19.45
C ILE A 126 -8.35 6.66 -18.45
N ASN A 127 -8.58 5.52 -17.79
CA ASN A 127 -7.63 4.92 -16.84
C ASN A 127 -6.44 4.22 -17.51
N SER A 128 -6.37 4.19 -18.85
CA SER A 128 -5.24 3.63 -19.59
C SER A 128 -4.29 4.76 -20.03
N PRO A 129 -3.11 4.92 -19.40
CA PRO A 129 -2.12 5.93 -19.81
C PRO A 129 -1.76 5.83 -21.29
N LYS A 130 -1.75 4.60 -21.84
CA LYS A 130 -1.48 4.37 -23.25
C LYS A 130 -2.57 4.96 -24.14
N GLN A 131 -3.84 4.69 -23.86
CA GLN A 131 -4.92 5.24 -24.69
C GLN A 131 -5.02 6.76 -24.53
N LEU A 132 -4.91 7.27 -23.30
CA LEU A 132 -4.87 8.70 -23.04
C LEU A 132 -3.71 9.39 -23.79
N SER A 133 -2.52 8.78 -23.83
CA SER A 133 -1.38 9.32 -24.57
C SER A 133 -1.64 9.42 -26.08
N VAL A 134 -2.37 8.47 -26.67
CA VAL A 134 -2.74 8.50 -28.08
C VAL A 134 -3.71 9.66 -28.34
N ILE A 135 -4.71 9.84 -27.47
CA ILE A 135 -5.65 10.95 -27.57
C ILE A 135 -4.92 12.30 -27.50
N LEU A 136 -4.12 12.52 -26.45
CA LEU A 136 -3.45 13.80 -26.21
C LEU A 136 -2.42 14.15 -27.31
N PHE A 137 -1.55 13.20 -27.67
CA PHE A 137 -0.37 13.51 -28.48
C PHE A 137 -0.50 13.14 -29.96
N GLU A 138 -1.28 12.11 -30.31
CA GLU A 138 -1.45 11.70 -31.70
C GLU A 138 -2.68 12.35 -32.33
N LYS A 139 -3.83 12.31 -31.64
CA LYS A 139 -5.09 12.87 -32.17
C LYS A 139 -5.19 14.37 -31.96
N MET A 140 -5.04 14.84 -30.73
CA MET A 140 -5.13 16.27 -30.38
C MET A 140 -3.84 17.03 -30.67
N LYS A 141 -2.73 16.32 -30.91
CA LYS A 141 -1.41 16.88 -31.27
C LYS A 141 -0.87 17.90 -30.26
N LEU A 142 -1.17 17.69 -28.98
CA LEU A 142 -0.63 18.50 -27.89
C LEU A 142 0.89 18.31 -27.76
N PRO A 143 1.61 19.29 -27.18
CA PRO A 143 3.06 19.25 -27.11
C PRO A 143 3.55 18.10 -26.22
N VAL A 144 4.53 17.33 -26.70
CA VAL A 144 5.12 16.25 -25.91
C VAL A 144 6.13 16.83 -24.94
N ILE A 145 5.76 16.92 -23.66
CA ILE A 145 6.60 17.46 -22.59
C ILE A 145 7.66 16.46 -22.15
N LYS A 146 7.27 15.19 -21.96
CA LYS A 146 8.14 14.15 -21.39
C LYS A 146 7.86 12.79 -22.03
N LYS A 147 8.93 12.03 -22.27
CA LYS A 147 8.88 10.64 -22.76
C LYS A 147 9.33 9.67 -21.68
N THR A 148 8.71 8.50 -21.65
CA THR A 148 9.09 7.33 -20.87
C THR A 148 9.65 6.25 -21.79
N LYS A 149 10.15 5.14 -21.21
CA LYS A 149 10.62 3.98 -21.99
C LYS A 149 9.53 3.33 -22.84
N THR A 150 8.26 3.52 -22.47
CA THR A 150 7.09 2.85 -23.06
C THR A 150 6.21 3.77 -23.90
N GLY A 151 6.52 5.08 -23.99
CA GLY A 151 5.72 6.05 -24.74
C GLY A 151 5.77 7.45 -24.14
N PHE A 152 4.81 8.30 -24.51
CA PHE A 152 4.67 9.64 -23.92
C PHE A 152 4.16 9.56 -22.48
N SER A 153 4.61 10.46 -21.61
CA SER A 153 4.15 10.51 -20.22
C SER A 153 2.79 11.21 -20.13
N THR A 154 1.89 10.65 -19.32
CA THR A 154 0.61 11.26 -18.92
C THR A 154 0.56 11.38 -17.39
N ASP A 155 1.72 11.62 -16.77
CA ASP A 155 1.80 11.82 -15.32
C ASP A 155 1.19 13.16 -14.93
N VAL A 156 0.78 13.31 -13.66
CA VAL A 156 0.16 14.53 -13.12
C VAL A 156 0.90 15.80 -13.54
N SER A 157 2.22 15.86 -13.36
CA SER A 157 3.02 17.04 -13.72
C SER A 157 3.02 17.40 -15.21
N VAL A 158 2.78 16.41 -16.08
CA VAL A 158 2.68 16.63 -17.53
C VAL A 158 1.28 17.13 -17.87
N LEU A 159 0.24 16.52 -17.30
CA LEU A 159 -1.14 16.94 -17.50
C LEU A 159 -1.39 18.37 -17.00
N GLU A 160 -0.76 18.77 -15.88
CA GLU A 160 -0.86 20.15 -15.35
C GLU A 160 -0.32 21.17 -16.35
N GLN A 161 0.83 20.90 -16.98
CA GLN A 161 1.39 21.79 -18.00
C GLN A 161 0.58 21.78 -19.30
N LEU A 162 -0.05 20.65 -19.63
CA LEU A 162 -0.93 20.55 -20.80
C LEU A 162 -2.29 21.21 -20.59
N ALA A 163 -2.71 21.41 -19.34
CA ALA A 163 -3.96 22.08 -18.99
C ALA A 163 -3.96 23.56 -19.45
N ASP A 164 -2.79 24.20 -19.51
CA ASP A 164 -2.64 25.55 -20.06
C ASP A 164 -2.95 25.61 -21.58
N GLU A 165 -2.79 24.49 -22.28
CA GLU A 165 -2.99 24.40 -23.74
C GLU A 165 -4.37 23.85 -24.11
N HIS A 166 -4.97 23.00 -23.26
CA HIS A 166 -6.26 22.38 -23.55
C HIS A 166 -7.01 21.96 -22.27
N GLU A 167 -8.35 22.03 -22.31
CA GLU A 167 -9.22 21.71 -21.17
C GLU A 167 -9.22 20.22 -20.76
N LEU A 168 -9.08 19.30 -21.73
CA LEU A 168 -9.10 17.85 -21.48
C LEU A 168 -8.09 17.40 -20.39
N PRO A 169 -6.79 17.74 -20.44
CA PRO A 169 -5.84 17.46 -19.36
C PRO A 169 -6.32 17.90 -17.96
N GLU A 170 -6.94 19.08 -17.85
CA GLU A 170 -7.49 19.59 -16.59
C GLU A 170 -8.62 18.70 -16.07
N LYS A 171 -9.51 18.25 -16.96
CA LYS A 171 -10.61 17.34 -16.62
C LYS A 171 -10.15 15.95 -16.16
N ILE A 172 -8.94 15.53 -16.56
CA ILE A 172 -8.34 14.27 -16.11
C ILE A 172 -7.75 14.40 -14.70
N LEU A 173 -7.33 15.61 -14.30
CA LEU A 173 -6.73 15.89 -12.99
C LEU A 173 -7.77 16.10 -11.86
N THR A 174 -9.03 16.35 -12.22
CA THR A 174 -10.13 16.68 -11.30
C THR A 174 -10.81 15.43 -10.76
#